data_AF-A0A934L6C6-F1
#
_entry.id   AF-A0A934L6C6-F1
#
_cell.length_a   1.000
_cell.length_b   1.000
_cell.length_c   1.000
_cell.angle_alpha   90.00
_cell.angle_beta   90.00
_cell.angle_gamma   90.00
#
_symmetry.space_group_name_H-M   'P 1'
#
loop_
_entity.id
_entity.type
_entity.pdbx_description
1 polymer ?
#
loop_
_entity_poly.entity_id
_entity_poly.type
_entity_poly.pdbx_seq_one_letter_code
_entity_poly.pdbx_strand_id
1 'polypeptide(L)' 'MSRRFTAVIIKEEGWYVAHCVELGVVSQGKTIEEAQANLKEAVELYLESFGTEDLPQNTGEVVFYPLEVAVNA' A
#
# COMPACT_ATOMS: atom_id res chain seq x y z
N MET A 1 5.85 10.04 17.01
CA MET A 1 6.64 8.98 16.34
C MET A 1 6.19 8.94 14.89
N SER A 2 7.09 9.04 13.91
CA SER A 2 6.74 8.90 12.49
C SER A 2 7.25 7.55 11.99
N ARG A 3 6.40 6.77 11.34
CA ARG A 3 6.76 5.53 10.65
C ARG A 3 6.53 5.72 9.16
N ARG A 4 7.42 5.15 8.35
CA ARG A 4 7.34 5.20 6.89
C ARG A 4 6.90 3.83 6.39
N PHE A 5 5.87 3.82 5.56
CA PHE A 5 5.37 2.66 4.83
C PHE A 5 5.49 2.92 3.32
N THR A 6 5.40 1.86 2.54
CA THR A 6 5.46 1.88 1.09
C THR A 6 4.05 1.74 0.53
N ALA A 7 3.61 2.73 -0.25
CA ALA A 7 2.36 2.67 -0.98
C ALA A 7 2.59 2.36 -2.46
N VAL A 8 1.81 1.44 -3.01
CA VAL A 8 1.69 1.19 -4.46
C VAL A 8 0.33 1.68 -4.90
N ILE A 9 0.29 2.53 -5.94
CA ILE A 9 -0.97 3.07 -6.47
C ILE A 9 -1.10 2.69 -7.94
N ILE A 10 -2.19 2.01 -8.27
CA ILE A 10 -2.48 1.50 -9.61
C ILE A 10 -3.76 2.17 -10.11
N LYS A 11 -3.76 2.61 -11.37
CA LYS A 11 -4.97 3.14 -12.01
C LYS A 11 -5.77 2.00 -12.61
N GLU A 12 -6.98 1.79 -12.09
CA GLU A 12 -7.90 0.73 -12.51
C GLU A 12 -9.28 1.34 -12.80
N GLU A 13 -9.82 1.14 -14.01
CA GLU A 13 -11.21 1.48 -14.35
C GLU A 13 -11.70 2.89 -13.89
N GLY A 14 -10.84 3.91 -13.99
CA GLY A 14 -11.18 5.27 -13.59
C GLY A 14 -11.09 5.56 -12.08
N TRP A 15 -10.45 4.66 -11.34
CA TRP A 15 -10.03 4.81 -9.95
C TRP A 15 -8.52 4.68 -9.82
N TYR A 16 -8.00 5.18 -8.70
CA TYR A 16 -6.66 4.86 -8.21
C TYR A 16 -6.81 3.96 -6.99
N VAL A 17 -6.36 2.72 -7.10
CA VAL A 17 -6.35 1.74 -6.01
C VAL A 17 -4.97 1.78 -5.36
N ALA A 18 -4.94 2.04 -4.06
CA ALA A 18 -3.72 2.26 -3.28
C ALA A 18 -3.54 1.14 -2.25
N HIS A 19 -2.36 0.54 -2.22
CA HIS A 19 -1.99 -0.57 -1.35
C HIS A 19 -0.82 -0.18 -0.45
N CYS A 20 -0.96 -0.37 0.86
CA CYS A 20 0.16 -0.35 1.81
C CYS A 20 0.82 -1.73 1.79
N VAL A 21 2.05 -1.81 1.27
CA VAL A 21 2.75 -3.09 1.03
C VAL A 21 2.98 -3.85 2.32
N GLU A 22 3.42 -3.15 3.37
CA GLU A 22 3.80 -3.75 4.63
C GLU A 22 2.61 -4.29 5.44
N LEU A 23 1.44 -3.65 5.33
CA LEU A 23 0.27 -3.98 6.17
C LEU A 23 -0.83 -4.69 5.39
N GLY A 24 -0.72 -4.79 4.05
CA GLY A 24 -1.78 -5.31 3.20
C GLY A 24 -3.06 -4.48 3.20
N VAL A 25 -3.03 -3.26 3.77
CA VAL A 25 -4.16 -2.35 3.81
C VAL A 25 -4.39 -1.76 2.42
N VAL A 26 -5.64 -1.70 1.99
CA VAL A 26 -6.03 -1.19 0.67
C VAL A 26 -7.07 -0.10 0.84
N SER A 27 -6.97 0.92 0.00
CA SER A 27 -7.98 1.97 -0.16
C SER A 27 -7.99 2.47 -1.59
N GLN A 28 -8.84 3.43 -1.92
CA GLN A 28 -8.99 3.94 -3.29
C GLN A 28 -9.49 5.39 -3.34
N GLY A 29 -9.26 6.06 -4.46
CA GLY A 29 -9.74 7.43 -4.73
C GLY A 29 -9.93 7.72 -6.22
N LYS A 30 -10.62 8.80 -6.56
CA LYS A 30 -10.80 9.24 -7.97
C LYS A 30 -9.57 9.98 -8.50
N THR A 31 -8.75 10.52 -7.61
CA THR A 31 -7.43 11.07 -7.92
C THR A 31 -6.34 10.34 -7.13
N ILE A 32 -5.08 10.59 -7.48
CA ILE A 32 -3.93 10.05 -6.75
C ILE A 32 -3.94 10.59 -5.32
N GLU A 33 -4.22 11.89 -5.15
CA GLU A 33 -4.25 12.57 -3.86
C GLU A 33 -5.34 12.01 -2.95
N GLU A 34 -6.53 11.75 -3.49
CA GLU A 34 -7.61 11.10 -2.76
C GLU A 34 -7.22 9.68 -2.34
N ALA A 35 -6.64 8.89 -3.25
CA ALA A 35 -6.23 7.53 -2.93
C ALA A 35 -5.14 7.49 -1.85
N GLN A 36 -4.19 8.44 -1.89
CA GLN A 36 -3.18 8.62 -0.85
C GLN A 36 -3.78 9.00 0.51
N ALA A 37 -4.69 9.98 0.53
CA ALA A 37 -5.36 10.42 1.76
C ALA A 37 -6.18 9.29 2.37
N ASN A 38 -6.99 8.59 1.56
CA ASN A 38 -7.84 7.51 2.00
C ASN A 38 -7.01 6.29 2.46
N LEU A 39 -5.88 5.98 1.79
CA LEU A 39 -4.99 4.92 2.24
C LEU A 39 -4.32 5.27 3.57
N LYS A 40 -3.90 6.53 3.74
CA LYS A 40 -3.29 7.00 4.99
C LYS A 40 -4.26 6.81 6.16
N GLU A 41 -5.50 7.27 6.02
CA GLU A 41 -6.53 7.09 7.05
C GLU A 41 -6.77 5.60 7.37
N ALA A 42 -6.90 4.76 6.33
CA ALA A 42 -7.10 3.32 6.51
C ALA A 42 -5.91 2.66 7.25
N VAL A 43 -4.69 3.09 6.98
CA VAL A 43 -3.48 2.62 7.69
C VAL A 43 -3.48 3.10 9.14
N GLU A 44 -3.84 4.37 9.40
CA GLU A 44 -3.93 4.90 10.76
C GLU A 44 -4.97 4.10 11.58
N LEU A 45 -6.15 3.84 11.02
CA LEU A 45 -7.19 3.02 11.66
C LEU A 45 -6.74 1.57 11.90
N TYR A 46 -5.99 0.97 10.97
CA TYR A 46 -5.41 -0.36 11.15
C TYR A 46 -4.46 -0.37 12.36
N LEU A 47 -3.56 0.60 12.45
CA LEU A 47 -2.59 0.69 13.54
C LEU A 47 -3.26 0.96 14.90
N GLU A 48 -4.33 1.75 14.92
CA GLU A 48 -5.14 1.95 16.13
C GLU A 48 -5.83 0.66 16.58
N SER A 49 -6.27 -0.18 15.64
CA SER A 49 -7.00 -1.41 15.92
C SER A 49 -6.10 -2.58 16.33
N PHE A 50 -4.92 -2.69 15.71
CA PHE A 50 -4.02 -3.84 15.84
C PHE A 50 -2.71 -3.54 16.57
N GLY A 51 -2.49 -2.29 16.97
CA GLY A 51 -1.29 -1.86 17.68
C GLY A 51 -0.07 -1.68 16.76
N THR A 52 1.07 -1.39 17.39
CA THR A 52 2.32 -1.05 16.66
C THR A 52 3.54 -1.89 17.08
N GLU A 53 3.29 -2.91 17.89
CA GLU A 53 4.31 -3.73 18.56
C GLU A 53 5.04 -4.64 17.58
N ASP A 54 4.30 -5.29 16.66
CA ASP A 54 4.84 -6.26 15.69
C ASP A 54 4.81 -5.76 14.25
N LEU A 55 5.00 -4.45 14.05
CA LEU A 55 5.02 -3.91 12.69
C LEU A 55 6.30 -4.34 11.95
N PRO A 56 6.18 -4.77 10.68
CA PRO A 56 7.33 -5.12 9.87
C PRO A 56 8.28 -3.92 9.75
N GLN A 57 9.55 -4.12 10.09
CA GLN A 57 10.59 -3.14 9.84
C GLN A 57 11.13 -3.34 8.43
N ASN A 58 10.62 -2.55 7.48
CA ASN A 58 11.14 -2.59 6.13
C ASN A 58 12.33 -1.63 6.02
N THR A 59 13.53 -2.16 6.22
CA THR A 59 14.81 -1.42 6.07
C THR A 59 15.46 -1.62 4.70
N GLY A 60 14.88 -2.48 3.87
CA GLY A 60 15.35 -2.78 2.52
C GLY A 60 14.93 -1.74 1.48
N GLU A 61 15.63 -1.76 0.35
CA GLU A 61 15.23 -1.02 -0.86
C GLU A 61 14.05 -1.74 -1.54
N VAL A 62 13.05 -0.98 -1.98
CA VAL A 62 11.92 -1.50 -2.75
C VAL A 62 12.24 -1.34 -4.23
N VAL A 63 12.34 -2.46 -4.96
CA VAL A 63 12.60 -2.48 -6.40
C VAL A 63 11.39 -3.05 -7.13
N PHE A 64 10.77 -2.26 -8.01
CA PHE A 64 9.76 -2.74 -8.94
C PHE A 64 10.44 -3.33 -10.17
N TYR A 65 10.22 -4.62 -10.42
CA TYR A 65 10.84 -5.33 -11.53
C TYR A 65 9.76 -6.08 -12.35
N PRO A 66 9.63 -5.83 -13.66
CA PRO A 66 8.72 -6.60 -14.50
C PRO A 66 9.24 -8.04 -14.59
N LEU A 67 8.41 -9.01 -14.19
CA LEU A 67 8.73 -10.43 -14.26
C LEU A 67 7.84 -11.10 -15.31
N GLU A 68 8.45 -11.60 -16.38
CA GLU A 68 7.78 -12.42 -17.38
C GLU A 68 7.92 -13.91 -17.01
N VAL A 69 6.84 -14.67 -17.07
CA VAL A 69 6.81 -16.11 -16.79
C VAL A 69 6.07 -16.86 -17.90
N ALA A 70 6.55 -18.05 -18.25
CA ALA A 70 5.86 -18.91 -19.21
C ALA A 70 4.61 -19.53 -18.57
N VAL A 71 3.48 -19.43 -19.24
CA VAL A 71 2.21 -20.05 -18.82
C VAL A 71 1.90 -21.17 -19.81
N ASN A 72 1.95 -22.41 -19.36
CA ASN A 72 1.49 -23.54 -20.15
C ASN A 72 -0.03 -23.66 -19.93
N ALA A 73 -0.80 -23.40 -20.98
CA ALA A 73 -2.24 -23.64 -21.00
C ALA A 73 -2.56 -25.12 -21.19
#